data_AF-A0A699ZHU9-F1
#
_entry.id   AF-A0A699ZHU9-F1
#
_cell.length_a   1.000
_cell.length_b   1.000
_cell.length_c   1.000
_cell.angle_alpha   90.00
_cell.angle_beta   90.00
_cell.angle_gamma   90.00
#
_symmetry.space_group_name_H-M   'P 1'
#
loop_
_entity.id
_entity.type
_entity.pdbx_description
1 polymer ?
#
loop_
_entity_poly.entity_id
_entity_poly.type
_entity_poly.pdbx_seq_one_letter_code
_entity_poly.pdbx_strand_id
1 'polypeptide(L)'
;MHCHIAACEQNKIDLITEVAAVNQHETIQKFIQGTIADGAPVVPVSAQLKYNIDVVCEYIMKRIPVPVRDFTSPPQMIVIRSFDVNKPGSEVDDLKGGVAGGSILQGVLRMGQEIEVRPGIITKDGEGRVKCIPVYSRVVSLFAEQNELQYAVPGGLIGVGLTV
;
A
#
# COMPACT_ATOMS: atom_id res chain seq x y z
N MET A 1 -11.05 3.33 14.11
CA MET A 1 -11.31 2.40 12.99
C MET A 1 -10.73 1.05 13.35
N HIS A 2 -11.52 0.14 13.90
CA HIS A 2 -11.09 -1.24 14.06
C HIS A 2 -11.62 -2.04 12.86
N CYS A 3 -10.77 -2.30 11.87
CA CYS A 3 -11.05 -3.35 10.90
C CYS A 3 -10.86 -4.70 11.61
N HIS A 4 -11.91 -5.20 12.26
CA HIS A 4 -11.95 -6.53 12.88
C HIS A 4 -12.25 -7.64 11.86
N ILE A 5 -11.88 -7.45 10.60
CA ILE A 5 -12.22 -8.38 9.51
C ILE A 5 -10.93 -8.84 8.88
N ALA A 6 -10.52 -10.05 9.26
CA ALA A 6 -9.36 -10.75 8.73
C ALA A 6 -9.83 -12.04 8.05
N ALA A 7 -9.15 -12.43 6.97
CA ALA A 7 -9.24 -13.75 6.38
C ALA A 7 -7.87 -14.41 6.50
N CYS A 8 -7.84 -15.68 6.88
CA CYS A 8 -6.63 -16.48 6.89
C CYS A 8 -6.62 -17.35 5.63
N GLU A 9 -5.50 -17.40 4.93
CA GLU A 9 -5.33 -18.28 3.77
C GLU A 9 -4.28 -19.34 4.10
N GLN A 10 -4.67 -20.61 3.98
CA GLN A 10 -3.73 -21.72 4.05
C GLN A 10 -3.26 -21.99 2.62
N ASN A 11 -2.16 -21.34 2.22
CA ASN A 11 -1.61 -21.47 0.88
C ASN A 11 -0.66 -22.68 0.77
N LYS A 12 -0.40 -23.13 -0.47
CA LYS A 12 0.46 -24.28 -0.83
C LYS A 12 -0.06 -25.63 -0.32
N ILE A 13 -1.38 -25.80 -0.24
CA ILE A 13 -2.00 -27.09 0.15
C ILE A 13 -1.66 -28.22 -0.81
N ASP A 14 -1.28 -27.90 -2.05
CA ASP A 14 -0.84 -28.84 -3.08
C ASP A 14 0.47 -29.57 -2.74
N LEU A 15 1.26 -29.05 -1.79
CA LEU A 15 2.54 -29.65 -1.37
C LEU A 15 2.42 -30.57 -0.14
N ILE A 16 1.24 -30.67 0.46
CA ILE A 16 1.03 -31.40 1.71
C ILE A 16 -0.07 -32.44 1.59
N THR A 17 -0.05 -33.43 2.47
CA THR A 17 -1.13 -34.43 2.56
C THR A 17 -2.34 -33.83 3.28
N GLU A 18 -3.52 -34.42 3.05
CA GLU A 18 -4.77 -34.01 3.70
C GLU A 18 -4.65 -34.01 5.23
N VAL A 19 -4.02 -35.04 5.80
CA VAL A 19 -3.80 -35.14 7.26
C VAL A 19 -2.95 -33.98 7.77
N ALA A 20 -1.88 -33.63 7.04
CA ALA A 20 -1.05 -32.48 7.41
C ALA A 20 -1.81 -31.15 7.29
N ALA A 21 -2.67 -31.01 6.26
CA ALA A 21 -3.49 -29.82 6.06
C ALA A 21 -4.48 -29.61 7.20
N VAL A 22 -5.18 -30.66 7.63
CA VAL A 22 -6.14 -30.63 8.74
C VAL A 22 -5.44 -30.31 10.07
N ASN A 23 -4.32 -30.97 10.37
CA ASN A 23 -3.54 -30.69 11.58
C ASN A 23 -3.04 -29.24 11.61
N GLN A 24 -2.59 -28.72 10.47
CA GLN A 24 -2.17 -27.34 10.34
C GLN A 24 -3.34 -26.37 10.52
N HIS A 25 -4.52 -26.69 9.97
CA HIS A 25 -5.73 -25.90 10.15
C HIS A 25 -6.11 -25.76 11.63
N GLU A 26 -6.13 -26.86 12.39
CA GLU A 26 -6.37 -26.82 13.84
C GLU A 26 -5.32 -25.99 14.59
N THR A 27 -4.05 -26.09 14.17
CA THR A 27 -2.96 -25.30 14.75
C THR A 27 -3.14 -23.81 14.50
N ILE A 28 -3.56 -23.43 13.28
CA ILE A 28 -3.87 -22.03 12.93
C ILE A 28 -5.03 -21.52 13.78
N GLN A 29 -6.12 -22.29 13.91
CA GLN A 29 -7.26 -21.92 14.73
C GLN A 29 -6.87 -21.66 16.19
N LYS A 30 -6.05 -22.54 16.78
CA LYS A 30 -5.52 -22.35 18.14
C LYS A 30 -4.61 -21.12 18.24
N PHE A 31 -3.85 -20.80 17.20
CA PHE A 31 -2.95 -19.66 17.18
C PHE A 31 -3.69 -18.31 17.12
N ILE A 32 -4.78 -18.23 16.35
CA ILE A 32 -5.58 -17.01 16.21
C ILE A 32 -6.56 -16.79 17.38
N GLN A 33 -6.82 -17.83 18.18
CA GLN A 33 -7.71 -17.76 19.33
C GLN A 33 -7.24 -16.68 20.32
N GLY A 34 -8.15 -15.78 20.71
CA GLY A 34 -7.84 -14.65 21.59
C GLY A 34 -7.11 -13.47 20.92
N THR A 35 -6.88 -13.51 19.60
CA THR A 35 -6.33 -12.38 18.83
C THR A 35 -7.43 -11.56 18.16
N ILE A 36 -7.05 -10.47 17.49
CA ILE A 36 -7.99 -9.67 16.67
C ILE A 36 -8.57 -10.47 15.50
N ALA A 37 -7.91 -11.56 15.09
CA ALA A 37 -8.34 -12.46 14.03
C ALA A 37 -9.07 -13.71 14.59
N ASP A 38 -9.48 -13.71 15.86
CA ASP A 38 -10.24 -14.83 16.41
C ASP A 38 -11.57 -15.01 15.64
N GLY A 39 -11.88 -16.25 15.28
CA GLY A 39 -13.01 -16.59 14.42
C GLY A 39 -12.85 -16.20 12.94
N ALA A 40 -11.69 -15.73 12.49
CA ALA A 40 -11.42 -15.52 11.07
C ALA A 40 -11.47 -16.85 10.30
N PRO A 41 -12.09 -16.90 9.11
CA PRO A 41 -12.12 -18.12 8.32
C PRO A 41 -10.74 -18.41 7.75
N VAL A 42 -10.38 -19.70 7.76
CA VAL A 42 -9.16 -20.22 7.16
C VAL A 42 -9.52 -20.89 5.84
N VAL A 43 -9.21 -20.25 4.72
CA VAL A 43 -9.52 -20.74 3.38
C VAL A 43 -8.31 -21.52 2.83
N PRO A 44 -8.44 -22.82 2.51
CA PRO A 44 -7.36 -23.57 1.87
C PRO A 44 -7.26 -23.17 0.40
N VAL A 45 -6.07 -22.74 -0.03
CA VAL A 45 -5.82 -22.27 -1.39
C VAL A 45 -4.54 -22.90 -1.97
N SER A 46 -4.53 -23.05 -3.29
CA SER A 46 -3.29 -23.30 -4.04
C SER A 46 -3.11 -22.17 -5.03
N ALA A 47 -2.27 -21.20 -4.69
CA ALA A 47 -2.00 -20.06 -5.57
C ALA A 47 -1.34 -20.50 -6.90
N GLN A 48 -0.51 -21.55 -6.87
CA GLN A 48 0.18 -22.07 -8.05
C GLN A 48 -0.79 -22.70 -9.04
N LEU A 49 -1.70 -23.54 -8.54
CA LEU A 49 -2.70 -24.22 -9.37
C LEU A 49 -3.99 -23.38 -9.53
N LYS A 50 -4.04 -22.21 -8.88
CA LYS A 50 -5.16 -21.26 -8.87
C LYS A 50 -6.48 -21.84 -8.33
N TYR A 51 -6.40 -22.78 -7.40
CA TYR A 51 -7.60 -23.32 -6.73
C TYR A 51 -8.07 -22.41 -5.60
N ASN A 52 -9.39 -22.28 -5.47
CA ASN A 52 -10.12 -21.54 -4.43
C ASN A 52 -9.83 -20.03 -4.36
N ILE A 53 -9.24 -19.45 -5.41
CA ILE A 53 -8.99 -18.01 -5.50
C ILE A 53 -10.31 -17.24 -5.61
N ASP A 54 -11.28 -17.79 -6.33
CA ASP A 54 -12.65 -17.30 -6.45
C ASP A 54 -13.36 -17.21 -5.09
N VAL A 55 -13.20 -18.23 -4.24
CA VAL A 55 -13.77 -18.24 -2.88
C VAL A 55 -13.18 -17.13 -2.02
N VAL A 56 -11.86 -16.89 -2.12
CA VAL A 56 -11.20 -15.76 -1.44
C VAL A 56 -11.74 -14.42 -1.96
N CYS A 57 -11.86 -14.26 -3.28
CA CYS A 57 -12.43 -13.04 -3.86
C CYS A 57 -13.87 -12.79 -3.40
N GLU A 58 -14.70 -13.84 -3.35
CA GLU A 58 -16.06 -13.77 -2.82
C GLU A 58 -16.06 -13.31 -1.36
N TYR A 59 -15.18 -13.89 -0.54
CA TYR A 59 -15.06 -13.51 0.86
C TYR A 59 -14.69 -12.04 1.02
N ILE A 60 -13.66 -11.58 0.32
CA ILE A 60 -13.22 -10.18 0.35
C ILE A 60 -14.37 -9.25 -0.01
N MET A 61 -15.09 -9.52 -1.10
CA MET A 61 -16.18 -8.67 -1.57
C MET A 61 -17.39 -8.66 -0.63
N LYS A 62 -17.73 -9.80 -0.02
CA LYS A 62 -18.91 -9.91 0.85
C LYS A 62 -18.64 -9.45 2.29
N ARG A 63 -17.41 -9.58 2.77
CA ARG A 63 -17.08 -9.38 4.19
C ARG A 63 -16.26 -8.15 4.47
N ILE A 64 -15.42 -7.67 3.55
CA ILE A 64 -14.59 -6.49 3.77
C ILE A 64 -15.29 -5.26 3.16
N PRO A 65 -15.96 -4.42 3.97
CA PRO A 65 -16.58 -3.21 3.45
C PRO A 65 -15.51 -2.19 3.05
N VAL A 66 -15.81 -1.39 2.04
CA VAL A 66 -14.99 -0.23 1.72
C VAL A 66 -15.13 0.78 2.86
N PRO A 67 -14.04 1.19 3.54
CA PRO A 67 -14.12 2.16 4.61
C PRO A 67 -14.58 3.52 4.08
N VAL A 68 -15.26 4.29 4.92
CA VAL A 68 -15.61 5.68 4.59
C VAL A 68 -14.33 6.49 4.47
N ARG A 69 -14.20 7.22 3.36
CA ARG A 69 -13.02 8.03 3.04
C ARG A 69 -13.39 9.50 3.09
N ASP A 70 -12.50 10.30 3.66
CA ASP A 70 -12.64 11.76 3.68
C ASP A 70 -11.95 12.35 2.45
N PHE A 71 -12.73 13.01 1.59
CA PHE A 71 -12.27 13.68 0.38
C PHE A 71 -12.12 15.20 0.54
N THR A 72 -12.57 15.74 1.67
CA THR A 72 -12.70 17.19 1.91
C THR A 72 -11.53 17.76 2.71
N SER A 73 -10.95 16.95 3.60
CA SER A 73 -9.76 17.36 4.36
C SER A 73 -8.55 17.63 3.45
N PRO A 74 -7.56 18.39 3.93
CA PRO A 74 -6.30 18.57 3.22
C PRO A 74 -5.64 17.22 2.88
N PRO A 75 -5.11 17.05 1.66
CA PRO A 75 -4.55 15.78 1.24
C PRO A 75 -3.34 15.39 2.08
N GLN A 76 -3.35 14.16 2.59
CA GLN A 76 -2.23 13.58 3.30
C GLN A 76 -1.91 12.21 2.72
N MET A 77 -0.66 12.04 2.34
CA MET A 77 -0.15 10.82 1.73
C MET A 77 1.03 10.30 2.54
N ILE A 78 1.05 8.99 2.78
CA ILE A 78 2.22 8.29 3.30
C ILE A 78 2.98 7.69 2.14
N VAL A 79 4.23 8.13 1.98
CA VAL A 79 5.17 7.56 1.01
C VAL A 79 5.80 6.31 1.63
N ILE A 80 5.71 5.19 0.93
CA ILE A 80 6.29 3.90 1.37
C ILE A 80 7.40 3.41 0.43
N ARG A 81 7.46 3.95 -0.80
CA ARG A 81 8.49 3.65 -1.80
C ARG A 81 8.85 4.92 -2.56
N SER A 82 10.10 5.02 -2.97
CA SER A 82 10.57 6.02 -3.94
C SER A 82 11.11 5.30 -5.17
N PHE A 83 10.95 5.92 -6.32
CA PHE A 83 11.43 5.40 -7.59
C PHE A 83 12.14 6.50 -8.37
N ASP A 84 13.25 6.11 -9.00
CA ASP A 84 13.82 6.84 -10.11
C ASP A 84 13.33 6.18 -11.41
N VAL A 85 12.65 6.98 -12.25
CA VAL A 85 12.10 6.51 -13.53
C VAL A 85 13.04 6.81 -14.69
N ASN A 86 14.19 7.42 -14.44
CA ASN A 86 15.19 7.74 -15.45
C ASN A 86 16.00 6.49 -15.80
N LYS A 87 16.09 6.19 -17.10
CA LYS A 87 16.87 5.05 -17.59
C LYS A 87 18.35 5.42 -17.72
N PRO A 88 19.27 4.47 -17.57
CA PRO A 88 20.69 4.71 -17.88
C PRO A 88 20.85 5.25 -19.31
N GLY A 89 21.65 6.32 -19.46
CA GLY A 89 21.88 6.98 -20.75
C GLY A 89 20.82 8.01 -21.16
N SER A 90 19.93 8.41 -20.25
CA SER A 90 19.02 9.55 -20.49
C SER A 90 19.80 10.85 -20.55
N GLU A 91 19.51 11.69 -21.55
CA GLU A 91 20.07 13.03 -21.66
C GLU A 91 19.54 13.92 -20.53
N VAL A 92 20.30 14.96 -20.18
CA VAL A 92 19.95 15.88 -19.08
C VAL A 92 18.59 16.55 -19.31
N ASP A 93 18.28 16.88 -20.57
CA ASP A 93 17.04 17.55 -20.96
C ASP A 93 15.79 16.64 -20.85
N ASP A 94 15.98 15.31 -20.85
CA ASP A 94 14.92 14.32 -20.77
C ASP A 94 14.68 13.79 -19.34
N LEU A 95 15.45 14.28 -18.37
CA LEU A 95 15.35 13.84 -16.98
C LEU A 95 13.98 14.16 -16.40
N LYS A 96 13.35 13.13 -15.84
CA LYS A 96 12.11 13.24 -15.07
C LYS A 96 12.45 13.36 -13.59
N GLY A 97 11.65 14.13 -12.86
CA GLY A 97 11.80 14.22 -11.41
C GLY A 97 11.45 12.91 -10.70
N GLY A 98 11.71 12.87 -9.38
CA GLY A 98 11.50 11.67 -8.57
C GLY A 98 10.03 11.26 -8.48
N VAL A 99 9.78 9.95 -8.32
CA VAL A 99 8.43 9.41 -8.11
C VAL A 99 8.28 8.89 -6.68
N ALA A 100 7.27 9.37 -5.98
CA ALA A 100 6.88 8.89 -4.65
C ALA A 100 5.70 7.92 -4.76
N GLY A 101 5.91 6.66 -4.38
CA GLY A 101 4.88 5.63 -4.29
C GLY A 101 4.32 5.53 -2.88
N GLY A 102 3.00 5.70 -2.74
CA GLY A 102 2.37 5.75 -1.43
C GLY A 102 0.87 5.60 -1.43
N SER A 103 0.26 5.74 -0.26
CA SER A 103 -1.19 5.71 -0.09
C SER A 103 -1.69 7.02 0.47
N ILE A 104 -2.77 7.54 -0.10
CA ILE A 104 -3.46 8.73 0.39
C ILE A 104 -4.38 8.28 1.53
N LEU A 105 -4.20 8.89 2.71
CA LEU A 105 -5.01 8.62 3.90
C LEU A 105 -6.32 9.41 3.88
N GLN A 106 -6.24 10.68 3.48
CA GLN A 106 -7.36 11.62 3.44
C GLN A 106 -7.12 12.71 2.40
N GLY A 107 -8.20 13.38 1.99
CA GLY A 107 -8.19 14.43 0.98
C GLY A 107 -7.97 13.94 -0.44
N VAL A 108 -7.98 14.86 -1.40
CA VAL A 108 -7.77 14.55 -2.82
C VAL A 108 -6.55 15.30 -3.31
N LEU A 109 -5.58 14.56 -3.83
CA LEU A 109 -4.38 15.13 -4.45
C LEU A 109 -4.65 15.42 -5.93
N ARG A 110 -4.26 16.58 -6.41
CA ARG A 110 -4.50 17.00 -7.80
C ARG A 110 -3.21 17.29 -8.55
N MET A 111 -3.26 17.12 -9.87
CA MET A 111 -2.19 17.55 -10.78
C MET A 111 -1.88 19.04 -10.60
N GLY A 112 -0.59 19.40 -10.60
CA GLY A 112 -0.12 20.78 -10.44
C GLY A 112 -0.14 21.33 -9.02
N GLN A 113 -0.64 20.56 -8.05
CA GLN A 113 -0.69 20.97 -6.64
C GLN A 113 0.72 21.01 -6.02
N GLU A 114 0.96 22.03 -5.20
CA GLU A 114 2.17 22.12 -4.38
C GLU A 114 2.04 21.26 -3.14
N ILE A 115 3.10 20.52 -2.83
CA ILE A 115 3.16 19.60 -1.70
C ILE A 115 4.41 19.85 -0.87
N GLU A 116 4.31 19.49 0.41
CA GLU A 116 5.43 19.48 1.33
C GLU A 116 5.74 18.03 1.72
N VAL A 117 6.97 17.59 1.48
CA VAL A 117 7.46 16.28 1.87
C VAL A 117 8.09 16.40 3.26
N ARG A 118 7.50 15.67 4.22
CA ARG A 118 8.02 15.51 5.59
C ARG A 118 8.48 14.06 5.83
N PRO A 119 9.56 13.82 6.58
CA PRO A 119 10.34 14.79 7.37
C PRO A 119 11.28 15.69 6.55
N GLY A 120 11.44 15.42 5.24
CA GLY A 120 12.33 16.16 4.36
C GLY A 120 13.80 15.74 4.53
N ILE A 121 14.72 16.67 4.35
CA ILE A 121 16.17 16.43 4.47
C ILE A 121 16.56 16.56 5.94
N ILE A 122 17.08 15.48 6.50
CA ILE A 122 17.58 15.44 7.88
C ILE A 122 19.10 15.65 7.85
N THR A 123 19.56 16.77 8.40
CA THR A 123 20.98 17.06 8.58
C THR A 123 21.35 17.11 10.06
N LYS A 124 22.58 16.75 10.40
CA LYS A 124 23.14 16.96 11.73
C LYS A 124 24.13 18.10 11.66
N ASP A 125 24.01 19.07 12.56
CA ASP A 125 25.04 20.09 12.69
C ASP A 125 26.31 19.53 13.36
N GLY A 126 27.38 20.34 13.38
CA GLY A 126 28.65 19.97 14.03
C GLY A 126 28.56 19.78 15.55
N GLU A 127 27.46 20.19 16.19
CA GLU A 127 27.17 20.03 17.61
C GLU A 127 26.24 18.83 17.88
N GLY A 128 25.89 18.05 16.85
CA GLY A 128 25.06 16.86 16.95
C GLY A 128 23.55 17.12 16.97
N ARG A 129 23.09 18.37 16.81
CA ARG A 129 21.66 18.69 16.74
C ARG A 129 21.10 18.30 15.38
N VAL A 130 19.92 17.68 15.38
CA VAL A 130 19.22 17.25 14.18
C VAL A 130 18.36 18.40 13.64
N LYS A 131 18.60 18.80 12.40
CA LYS A 131 17.79 19.77 11.66
C LYS A 131 17.02 19.05 10.56
N CYS A 132 15.70 19.17 10.58
CA CYS A 132 14.82 18.64 9.53
C CYS A 132 14.34 19.80 8.66
N ILE A 133 14.67 19.77 7.38
CA ILE A 133 14.27 20.80 6.41
C ILE A 133 13.24 20.18 5.46
N PRO A 134 11.98 20.65 5.47
CA PRO A 134 10.96 20.10 4.58
C PRO A 134 11.30 20.42 3.12
N VAL A 135 10.90 19.52 2.23
CA VAL A 135 11.10 19.67 0.78
C VAL A 135 9.77 20.05 0.14
N TYR A 136 9.73 21.19 -0.53
CA TYR A 136 8.56 21.64 -1.28
C TYR A 136 8.70 21.20 -2.73
N SER A 137 7.66 20.55 -3.26
CA SER A 137 7.62 20.10 -4.65
C SER A 137 6.24 20.36 -5.25
N ARG A 138 6.11 20.12 -6.56
CA ARG A 138 4.84 20.18 -7.28
C ARG A 138 4.55 18.83 -7.92
N VAL A 139 3.28 18.44 -7.89
CA VAL A 139 2.80 17.21 -8.54
C VAL A 139 2.80 17.42 -10.05
N VAL A 140 3.62 16.63 -10.75
CA VAL A 140 3.78 16.65 -12.21
C VAL A 140 2.95 15.57 -12.87
N SER A 141 2.81 14.41 -12.23
CA SER A 141 2.01 13.30 -12.74
C SER A 141 1.45 12.45 -11.60
N LEU A 142 0.31 11.79 -11.86
CA LEU A 142 -0.31 10.83 -10.96
C LEU A 142 -0.59 9.54 -11.74
N PHE A 143 -0.12 8.42 -11.22
CA PHE A 143 -0.29 7.11 -11.83
C PHE A 143 -0.92 6.11 -10.86
N ALA A 144 -1.94 5.40 -11.33
CA ALA A 144 -2.44 4.19 -10.72
C ALA A 144 -2.26 3.05 -11.71
N GLU A 145 -1.31 2.16 -11.42
CA GLU A 145 -0.88 1.10 -12.33
C GLU A 145 -0.43 1.65 -13.69
N GLN A 146 -1.17 1.38 -14.77
CA GLN A 146 -0.89 1.85 -16.13
C GLN A 146 -1.69 3.10 -16.50
N ASN A 147 -2.56 3.59 -15.61
CA ASN A 147 -3.48 4.68 -15.89
C ASN A 147 -2.94 6.00 -15.35
N GLU A 148 -2.91 7.01 -16.21
CA GLU A 148 -2.66 8.38 -15.83
C GLU A 148 -3.92 9.01 -15.23
N LEU A 149 -3.77 9.75 -14.13
CA LEU A 149 -4.87 10.33 -13.37
C LEU A 149 -4.74 11.85 -13.28
N GLN A 150 -5.88 12.54 -13.31
CA GLN A 150 -5.94 13.99 -13.08
C GLN A 150 -6.03 14.33 -11.58
N TYR A 151 -6.56 13.40 -10.78
CA TYR A 151 -6.67 13.50 -9.33
C TYR A 151 -6.60 12.10 -8.72
N ALA A 152 -6.11 12.04 -7.49
CA ALA A 152 -5.97 10.81 -6.72
C ALA A 152 -6.76 10.90 -5.40
N VAL A 153 -7.50 9.84 -5.10
CA VAL A 153 -8.38 9.75 -3.93
C VAL A 153 -7.80 8.80 -2.87
N PRO A 154 -8.25 8.88 -1.60
CA PRO A 154 -7.77 8.00 -0.55
C PRO A 154 -8.04 6.52 -0.84
N GLY A 155 -7.21 5.65 -0.24
CA GLY A 155 -7.43 4.20 -0.17
C GLY A 155 -7.01 3.37 -1.39
N GLY A 156 -6.03 3.86 -2.14
CA GLY A 156 -5.27 3.11 -3.13
C GLY A 156 -3.79 3.47 -3.08
N LEU A 157 -2.96 2.67 -3.74
CA LEU A 157 -1.54 2.98 -3.94
C LEU A 157 -1.38 3.81 -5.22
N ILE A 158 -0.74 4.95 -5.10
CA ILE A 158 -0.56 5.92 -6.19
C ILE A 158 0.92 6.24 -6.32
N GLY A 159 1.39 6.30 -7.57
CA GLY A 159 2.68 6.88 -7.94
C GLY A 159 2.51 8.36 -8.22
N VAL A 160 3.20 9.21 -7.46
CA VAL A 160 3.16 10.67 -7.60
C VAL A 160 4.50 11.13 -8.15
N GLY A 161 4.51 11.62 -9.39
CA GLY A 161 5.68 12.25 -9.99
C GLY A 161 5.84 13.68 -9.50
N LEU A 162 7.05 14.02 -9.08
CA LEU A 162 7.41 15.29 -8.46
C LEU A 162 8.36 16.09 -9.37
N THR A 163 8.45 17.40 -9.19
CA THR A 163 9.32 18.30 -9.99
C THR A 163 10.68 18.55 -9.34
N VAL A 164 10.86 18.11 -8.10
CA VAL A 164 12.08 18.34 -7.31
C VAL A 164 13.15 17.33 -7.65
#